data_AF-A0A957EPN3-F1
#
_entry.id   AF-A0A957EPN3-F1
#
_cell.length_a   1.000
_cell.length_b   1.000
_cell.length_c   1.000
_cell.angle_alpha   90.00
_cell.angle_beta   90.00
_cell.angle_gamma   90.00
#
_symmetry.space_group_name_H-M   'P 1'
#
loop_
_entity.id
_entity.type
_entity.pdbx_description
1 polymer ?
#
loop_
_entity_poly.entity_id
_entity_poly.type
_entity_poly.pdbx_seq_one_letter_code
_entity_poly.pdbx_strand_id
1 'polypeptide(L)'
;GMGLAFGSKLSALVFVPIWGVMALLPLYGNGQWSLRVAGKRLWHFLLAGLVSLPVVWAIFGFEWRLFRFQSALLSGFNGVRGPMPTFWAGIEQILLLTGNGRYDAFLLGQFSSTGFPLYFPITFLLKTPLLTLLLLLVALVWLVGNGRTRRRALFLAIPAALYLLLSTQSSLNIGYRHLLPMLPFLYVLISGLAERLTVHRLPFTVYRFQFLLPLLLLAHVATAVTIHPHYLSFFNRAAGGPENGWRLLIDSNIDWGQDLLRLQQWMAEHDVAQVKLGWFGTADPAYYGIANEPLPGMPNQPYWSLWSGSPFNEDNPEPGIYAISVSSLWEIPRPVGQKYVYHWFRAREPDDRVGYSILIYDVRE
;
A
#
# COMPACT_ATOMS: atom_id res chain seq x y z
N GLY A 1 -19.63 10.51 -9.54
CA GLY A 1 -18.22 10.49 -9.10
C GLY A 1 -18.10 10.12 -7.62
N MET A 2 -18.39 11.05 -6.71
CA MET A 2 -18.13 10.89 -5.26
C MET A 2 -18.80 9.66 -4.63
N GLY A 3 -20.07 9.39 -4.91
CA GLY A 3 -20.76 8.20 -4.34
C GLY A 3 -20.17 6.86 -4.80
N LEU A 4 -19.77 6.77 -6.06
CA LEU A 4 -19.05 5.60 -6.58
C LEU A 4 -17.67 5.45 -5.91
N ALA A 5 -16.96 6.57 -5.67
CA ALA A 5 -15.69 6.53 -4.97
C ALA A 5 -15.85 5.99 -3.54
N PHE A 6 -16.84 6.49 -2.78
CA PHE A 6 -17.13 6.02 -1.42
C PHE A 6 -17.54 4.55 -1.37
N GLY A 7 -18.35 4.09 -2.34
CA GLY A 7 -18.72 2.67 -2.41
C GLY A 7 -17.59 1.75 -2.87
N SER A 8 -16.62 2.25 -3.63
CA SER A 8 -15.49 1.44 -4.10
C SER A 8 -14.41 1.22 -3.05
N LYS A 9 -14.07 2.24 -2.25
CA LYS A 9 -13.00 2.17 -1.25
C LYS A 9 -13.19 3.23 -0.17
N LEU A 10 -13.23 2.79 1.09
CA LEU A 10 -13.42 3.68 2.24
C LEU A 10 -12.31 4.73 2.40
N SER A 11 -11.10 4.49 1.87
CA SER A 11 -10.03 5.49 1.85
C SER A 11 -10.38 6.75 1.04
N ALA A 12 -11.38 6.69 0.15
CA ALA A 12 -11.89 7.87 -0.55
C ALA A 12 -12.53 8.88 0.41
N LEU A 13 -13.02 8.45 1.57
CA LEU A 13 -13.59 9.34 2.60
C LEU A 13 -12.54 10.29 3.19
N VAL A 14 -11.26 9.92 3.17
CA VAL A 14 -10.15 10.81 3.60
C VAL A 14 -10.09 12.07 2.74
N PHE A 15 -10.56 12.00 1.49
CA PHE A 15 -10.63 13.19 0.64
C PHE A 15 -11.75 14.16 1.03
N VAL A 16 -12.70 13.78 1.89
CA VAL A 16 -13.76 14.69 2.32
C VAL A 16 -13.20 15.91 3.06
N PRO A 17 -12.44 15.75 4.16
CA PRO A 17 -11.81 16.90 4.82
C PRO A 17 -10.78 17.60 3.92
N ILE A 18 -10.05 16.86 3.08
CA ILE A 18 -9.08 17.44 2.12
C ILE A 18 -9.80 18.40 1.17
N TRP A 19 -10.89 17.98 0.55
CA TRP A 19 -11.65 18.83 -0.38
C TRP A 19 -12.33 20.00 0.33
N GLY A 20 -12.72 19.83 1.60
CA GLY A 20 -13.17 20.92 2.46
C GLY A 20 -12.09 22.01 2.60
N VAL A 21 -10.85 21.62 2.91
CA VAL A 21 -9.70 22.56 2.95
C VAL A 21 -9.47 23.18 1.58
N MET A 22 -9.43 22.36 0.52
CA MET A 22 -9.19 22.83 -0.85
C MET A 22 -10.22 23.88 -1.28
N ALA A 23 -11.50 23.73 -0.94
CA ALA A 23 -12.56 24.68 -1.28
C ALA A 23 -12.27 26.11 -0.76
N LEU A 24 -11.52 26.23 0.33
CA LEU A 24 -11.14 27.50 0.94
C LEU A 24 -9.91 28.14 0.29
N LEU A 25 -9.09 27.39 -0.44
CA LEU A 25 -7.83 27.89 -0.98
C LEU A 25 -8.01 28.76 -2.24
N PRO A 26 -7.13 29.76 -2.46
CA PRO A 26 -7.14 30.65 -3.63
C PRO A 26 -6.54 30.01 -4.89
N LEU A 27 -6.92 28.76 -5.20
CA LEU A 27 -6.32 27.96 -6.28
C LEU A 27 -7.14 27.90 -7.57
N TYR A 28 -8.36 28.46 -7.58
CA TYR A 28 -9.31 28.29 -8.68
C TYR A 28 -9.63 29.62 -9.37
N GLY A 29 -9.51 29.61 -10.70
CA GLY A 29 -9.83 30.76 -11.56
C GLY A 29 -8.81 31.89 -11.50
N ASN A 30 -9.04 32.94 -12.30
CA ASN A 30 -8.21 34.16 -12.35
C ASN A 30 -8.78 35.31 -11.50
N GLY A 31 -9.99 35.16 -10.95
CA GLY A 31 -10.63 36.18 -10.12
C GLY A 31 -9.99 36.33 -8.74
N GLN A 32 -10.29 37.44 -8.06
CA GLN A 32 -9.89 37.65 -6.67
C GLN A 32 -10.58 36.65 -5.76
N TRP A 33 -9.81 36.09 -4.83
CA TRP A 33 -10.36 35.22 -3.79
C TRP A 33 -11.24 36.03 -2.85
N SER A 34 -12.38 35.46 -2.42
CA SER A 34 -13.22 36.02 -1.38
C SER A 34 -13.91 34.92 -0.58
N LEU A 35 -14.25 35.23 0.68
CA LEU A 35 -14.98 34.32 1.57
C LEU A 35 -16.32 33.85 0.97
N ARG A 36 -17.00 34.72 0.21
CA ARG A 36 -18.25 34.34 -0.49
C ARG A 36 -18.02 33.25 -1.54
N VAL A 37 -16.94 33.35 -2.31
CA VAL A 37 -16.60 32.35 -3.33
C VAL A 37 -16.18 31.03 -2.68
N ALA A 38 -15.38 31.09 -1.61
CA ALA A 38 -14.99 29.91 -0.83
C ALA A 38 -16.22 29.21 -0.22
N GLY A 39 -17.14 29.98 0.38
CA GLY A 39 -18.41 29.48 0.93
C GLY A 39 -19.27 28.80 -0.13
N LYS A 40 -19.38 29.38 -1.34
CA LYS A 40 -20.12 28.76 -2.45
C LYS A 40 -19.51 27.43 -2.89
N ARG A 41 -18.17 27.32 -2.93
CA ARG A 41 -17.48 26.06 -3.26
C ARG A 41 -17.71 25.00 -2.20
N LEU A 42 -17.61 25.38 -0.92
CA LEU A 42 -17.89 24.48 0.19
C LEU A 42 -19.34 24.00 0.15
N TRP A 43 -20.28 24.89 -0.14
CA TRP A 43 -21.69 24.53 -0.32
C TRP A 43 -21.91 23.53 -1.44
N HIS A 44 -21.33 23.76 -2.63
CA HIS A 44 -21.42 22.79 -3.73
C HIS A 44 -20.79 21.45 -3.37
N PHE A 45 -19.68 21.46 -2.63
CA PHE A 45 -19.03 20.25 -2.15
C PHE A 45 -19.92 19.46 -1.18
N LEU A 46 -20.57 20.14 -0.22
CA LEU A 46 -21.52 19.53 0.71
C LEU A 46 -22.75 18.97 -0.02
N LEU A 47 -23.29 19.71 -1.00
CA LEU A 47 -24.38 19.22 -1.85
C LEU A 47 -23.96 17.97 -2.64
N ALA A 48 -22.75 17.95 -3.20
CA ALA A 48 -22.22 16.77 -3.88
C ALA A 48 -22.10 15.56 -2.92
N GLY A 49 -21.71 15.80 -1.67
CA GLY A 49 -21.71 14.81 -0.60
C GLY A 49 -23.11 14.28 -0.29
N LEU A 50 -24.10 15.14 -0.14
CA LEU A 50 -25.50 14.74 0.09
C LEU A 50 -26.05 13.90 -1.07
N VAL A 51 -25.80 14.33 -2.32
CA VAL A 51 -26.19 13.59 -3.53
C VAL A 51 -25.43 12.27 -3.67
N SER A 52 -24.29 12.11 -3.00
CA SER A 52 -23.55 10.85 -2.99
C SER A 52 -24.20 9.77 -2.12
N LEU A 53 -24.95 10.14 -1.07
CA LEU A 53 -25.54 9.19 -0.12
C LEU A 53 -26.53 8.21 -0.77
N PRO A 54 -27.47 8.63 -1.65
CA PRO A 54 -28.33 7.70 -2.38
C PRO A 54 -27.56 6.71 -3.26
N VAL A 55 -26.43 7.13 -3.85
CA VAL A 55 -25.59 6.26 -4.68
C VAL A 55 -24.92 5.19 -3.82
N VAL A 56 -24.38 5.57 -2.64
CA VAL A 56 -23.81 4.58 -1.70
C VAL A 56 -24.90 3.64 -1.21
N TRP A 57 -26.08 4.17 -0.87
CA TRP A 57 -27.20 3.34 -0.43
C TRP A 57 -27.62 2.31 -1.49
N ALA A 58 -27.65 2.72 -2.77
CA ALA A 58 -27.88 1.82 -3.89
C ALA A 58 -26.81 0.73 -4.04
N ILE A 59 -25.52 1.06 -3.86
CA ILE A 59 -24.41 0.08 -3.88
C ILE A 59 -24.59 -0.99 -2.81
N PHE A 60 -25.10 -0.60 -1.64
CA PHE A 60 -25.44 -1.51 -0.55
C PHE A 60 -26.85 -2.13 -0.71
N GLY A 61 -27.40 -2.14 -1.93
CA GLY A 61 -28.66 -2.82 -2.24
C GLY A 61 -29.88 -2.22 -1.54
N PHE A 62 -29.86 -0.91 -1.30
CA PHE A 62 -30.89 -0.19 -0.52
C PHE A 62 -31.13 -0.82 0.87
N GLU A 63 -30.09 -1.37 1.49
CA GLU A 63 -30.18 -1.99 2.81
C GLU A 63 -30.89 -1.06 3.82
N TRP A 64 -31.93 -1.56 4.48
CA TRP A 64 -32.66 -0.87 5.54
C TRP A 64 -32.82 -1.79 6.76
N ARG A 65 -31.90 -1.70 7.71
CA ARG A 65 -31.80 -2.64 8.84
C ARG A 65 -31.30 -1.92 10.09
N LEU A 66 -31.22 -2.64 11.21
CA LEU A 66 -30.62 -2.14 12.45
C LEU A 66 -29.14 -1.84 12.25
N PHE A 67 -28.66 -0.73 12.82
CA PHE A 67 -27.23 -0.42 12.85
C PHE A 67 -26.45 -1.46 13.68
N ARG A 68 -25.17 -1.61 13.36
CA ARG A 68 -24.27 -2.64 13.95
C ARG A 68 -22.92 -2.04 14.34
N PHE A 69 -22.97 -0.99 15.14
CA PHE A 69 -21.78 -0.35 15.67
C PHE A 69 -21.16 -1.17 16.81
N GLN A 70 -19.84 -1.21 16.84
CA GLN A 70 -19.01 -1.91 17.82
C GLN A 70 -18.55 -0.99 18.95
N SER A 71 -18.38 0.32 18.70
CA SER A 71 -17.92 1.25 19.73
C SER A 71 -19.02 1.58 20.73
N ALA A 72 -18.63 1.81 21.98
CA ALA A 72 -19.55 2.27 23.03
C ALA A 72 -20.22 3.61 22.69
N LEU A 73 -19.56 4.44 21.88
CA LEU A 73 -20.05 5.77 21.50
C LEU A 73 -21.22 5.69 20.50
N LEU A 74 -21.20 4.70 19.60
CA LEU A 74 -22.21 4.55 18.55
C LEU A 74 -23.18 3.38 18.81
N SER A 75 -22.91 2.50 19.77
CA SER A 75 -23.76 1.34 20.07
C SER A 75 -25.20 1.71 20.46
N GLY A 76 -25.43 2.92 21.00
CA GLY A 76 -26.77 3.44 21.28
C GLY A 76 -27.67 3.54 20.04
N PHE A 77 -27.08 3.64 18.84
CA PHE A 77 -27.83 3.65 17.57
C PHE A 77 -28.21 2.24 17.08
N ASN A 78 -27.72 1.16 17.69
CA ASN A 78 -27.99 -0.21 17.23
C ASN A 78 -29.47 -0.62 17.37
N GLY A 79 -30.26 0.09 18.19
CA GLY A 79 -31.71 -0.07 18.26
C GLY A 79 -32.49 0.61 17.13
N VAL A 80 -31.83 1.45 16.33
CA VAL A 80 -32.44 2.25 15.26
C VAL A 80 -32.26 1.55 13.92
N ARG A 81 -33.34 1.51 13.12
CA ARG A 81 -33.27 1.06 11.72
C ARG A 81 -32.94 2.24 10.82
N GLY A 82 -32.03 2.04 9.87
CA GLY A 82 -31.65 3.07 8.92
C GLY A 82 -31.00 2.52 7.66
N PRO A 83 -30.63 3.40 6.73
CA PRO A 83 -30.05 3.01 5.46
C PRO A 83 -28.60 2.55 5.62
N MET A 84 -28.20 1.55 4.82
CA MET A 84 -26.82 1.06 4.66
C MET A 84 -26.02 0.80 5.96
N PRO A 85 -26.58 0.13 6.98
CA PRO A 85 -25.88 -0.12 8.25
C PRO A 85 -24.55 -0.86 8.08
N THR A 86 -24.41 -1.72 7.05
CA THR A 86 -23.14 -2.38 6.74
C THR A 86 -22.03 -1.38 6.37
N PHE A 87 -22.35 -0.33 5.61
CA PHE A 87 -21.41 0.72 5.24
C PHE A 87 -20.90 1.47 6.48
N TRP A 88 -21.83 1.85 7.36
CA TRP A 88 -21.49 2.59 8.58
C TRP A 88 -20.66 1.75 9.57
N ALA A 89 -21.00 0.47 9.75
CA ALA A 89 -20.21 -0.45 10.53
C ALA A 89 -18.80 -0.65 9.93
N GLY A 90 -18.67 -0.68 8.60
CA GLY A 90 -17.39 -0.77 7.92
C GLY A 90 -16.50 0.46 8.14
N ILE A 91 -17.06 1.67 8.14
CA ILE A 91 -16.33 2.90 8.48
C ILE A 91 -15.78 2.80 9.90
N GLU A 92 -16.63 2.46 10.86
CA GLU A 92 -16.23 2.35 12.26
C GLU A 92 -15.15 1.29 12.46
N GLN A 93 -15.29 0.12 11.82
CA GLN A 93 -14.30 -0.95 11.91
C GLN A 93 -12.91 -0.48 11.43
N ILE A 94 -12.82 0.29 10.34
CA ILE A 94 -11.54 0.84 9.88
C ILE A 94 -10.97 1.84 10.88
N LEU A 95 -11.81 2.70 11.46
CA LEU A 95 -11.37 3.69 12.45
C LEU A 95 -10.82 2.99 13.72
N LEU A 96 -11.49 1.94 14.19
CA LEU A 96 -11.04 1.13 15.33
C LEU A 96 -9.72 0.38 15.03
N LEU A 97 -9.59 -0.20 13.82
CA LEU A 97 -8.35 -0.85 13.39
C LEU A 97 -7.17 0.12 13.26
N THR A 98 -7.45 1.38 12.89
CA THR A 98 -6.43 2.43 12.77
C THR A 98 -5.93 2.94 14.12
N GLY A 99 -6.70 2.76 15.19
CA GLY A 99 -6.31 3.18 16.55
C GLY A 99 -5.48 2.13 17.31
N ASN A 100 -5.71 0.84 17.05
CA ASN A 100 -5.17 -0.25 17.88
C ASN A 100 -4.17 -1.17 17.17
N GLY A 101 -3.85 -0.92 15.88
CA GLY A 101 -3.00 -1.81 15.08
C GLY A 101 -3.59 -3.21 14.90
N ARG A 102 -2.91 -4.05 14.11
CA ARG A 102 -3.20 -5.51 14.04
C ARG A 102 -2.03 -6.36 14.52
N TYR A 103 -0.81 -5.97 14.13
CA TYR A 103 0.47 -6.59 14.48
C TYR A 103 1.54 -5.50 14.56
N ASP A 104 2.75 -5.85 15.04
CA ASP A 104 3.88 -4.93 15.01
C ASP A 104 4.17 -4.49 13.57
N ALA A 105 4.26 -3.19 13.35
CA ALA A 105 4.74 -2.62 12.09
C ALA A 105 6.23 -2.91 11.91
N PHE A 106 6.68 -3.04 10.67
CA PHE A 106 8.10 -3.22 10.35
C PHE A 106 8.59 -2.17 9.37
N LEU A 107 9.71 -1.53 9.68
CA LEU A 107 10.32 -0.50 8.83
C LEU A 107 11.83 -0.46 9.07
N LEU A 108 12.62 -0.59 7.99
CA LEU A 108 14.09 -0.47 8.03
C LEU A 108 14.75 -1.37 9.09
N GLY A 109 14.28 -2.61 9.22
CA GLY A 109 14.79 -3.57 10.20
C GLY A 109 14.28 -3.38 11.64
N GLN A 110 13.41 -2.40 11.89
CA GLN A 110 12.87 -2.11 13.21
C GLN A 110 11.38 -2.47 13.30
N PHE A 111 10.93 -2.76 14.52
CA PHE A 111 9.54 -3.07 14.83
C PHE A 111 8.91 -2.00 15.73
N SER A 112 7.61 -1.75 15.54
CA SER A 112 6.85 -0.84 16.40
C SER A 112 5.42 -1.33 16.59
N SER A 113 4.98 -1.42 17.84
CA SER A 113 3.59 -1.77 18.20
C SER A 113 2.62 -0.60 18.02
N THR A 114 3.12 0.63 17.96
CA THR A 114 2.32 1.84 17.72
C THR A 114 2.47 2.39 16.30
N GLY A 115 3.32 1.76 15.48
CA GLY A 115 3.64 2.18 14.12
C GLY A 115 4.81 3.16 14.02
N PHE A 116 5.08 3.63 12.81
CA PHE A 116 6.11 4.61 12.48
C PHE A 116 5.49 5.82 11.77
N PRO A 117 5.66 7.05 12.28
CA PRO A 117 5.16 8.25 11.61
C PRO A 117 5.68 8.40 10.17
N LEU A 118 6.92 7.97 9.91
CA LEU A 118 7.55 8.04 8.59
C LEU A 118 7.32 6.81 7.72
N TYR A 119 6.49 5.85 8.15
CA TYR A 119 6.25 4.62 7.40
C TYR A 119 5.83 4.89 5.96
N PHE A 120 4.77 5.69 5.76
CA PHE A 120 4.24 5.94 4.43
C PHE A 120 5.15 6.82 3.56
N PRO A 121 5.77 7.91 4.06
CA PRO A 121 6.78 8.64 3.31
C PRO A 121 7.95 7.76 2.85
N ILE A 122 8.50 6.94 3.76
CA ILE A 122 9.61 6.03 3.41
C ILE A 122 9.13 4.98 2.42
N THR A 123 7.99 4.34 2.68
CA THR A 123 7.38 3.36 1.77
C THR A 123 7.17 3.95 0.38
N PHE A 124 6.69 5.20 0.28
CA PHE A 124 6.55 5.89 -1.00
C PHE A 124 7.88 6.02 -1.73
N LEU A 125 8.93 6.43 -1.02
CA LEU A 125 10.26 6.58 -1.59
C LEU A 125 10.90 5.24 -2.00
N LEU A 126 10.66 4.15 -1.27
CA LEU A 126 11.24 2.84 -1.58
C LEU A 126 10.49 2.13 -2.73
N LYS A 127 9.16 2.29 -2.78
CA LYS A 127 8.27 1.57 -3.71
C LYS A 127 7.99 2.33 -5.01
N THR A 128 8.37 3.59 -5.11
CA THR A 128 8.17 4.37 -6.34
C THR A 128 9.42 4.31 -7.23
N PRO A 129 9.30 4.08 -8.55
CA PRO A 129 10.44 4.11 -9.46
C PRO A 129 11.24 5.41 -9.34
N LEU A 130 12.58 5.32 -9.35
CA LEU A 130 13.47 6.49 -9.22
C LEU A 130 13.18 7.56 -10.27
N LEU A 131 12.87 7.13 -11.50
CA LEU A 131 12.47 8.04 -12.57
C LEU A 131 11.20 8.83 -12.22
N THR A 132 10.19 8.19 -11.63
CA THR A 132 8.96 8.86 -11.20
C THR A 132 9.24 9.85 -10.07
N LEU A 133 10.09 9.49 -9.11
CA LEU A 133 10.50 10.41 -8.03
C LEU A 133 11.25 11.63 -8.57
N LEU A 134 12.17 11.42 -9.52
CA LEU A 134 12.88 12.51 -10.19
C LEU A 134 11.92 13.43 -10.95
N LEU A 135 11.02 12.85 -11.77
CA LEU A 135 10.02 13.62 -12.51
C LEU A 135 9.08 14.38 -11.58
N LEU A 136 8.69 13.78 -10.46
CA LEU A 136 7.87 14.44 -9.44
C LEU A 136 8.60 15.64 -8.83
N LEU A 137 9.87 15.48 -8.46
CA LEU A 137 10.69 16.57 -7.93
C LEU A 137 10.80 17.72 -8.94
N VAL A 138 11.09 17.40 -10.21
CA VAL A 138 11.18 18.39 -11.30
C VAL A 138 9.84 19.09 -11.51
N ALA A 139 8.73 18.35 -11.51
CA ALA A 139 7.39 18.91 -11.64
C ALA A 139 7.05 19.85 -10.48
N LEU A 140 7.38 19.47 -9.24
CA LEU A 140 7.17 20.31 -8.06
C LEU A 140 7.98 21.60 -8.15
N VAL A 141 9.29 21.52 -8.39
CA VAL A 141 10.15 22.71 -8.46
C VAL A 141 9.71 23.63 -9.61
N TRP A 142 9.53 23.08 -10.80
CA TRP A 142 9.32 23.89 -11.99
C TRP A 142 7.89 24.40 -12.14
N LEU A 143 6.88 23.56 -11.92
CA LEU A 143 5.48 23.95 -12.10
C LEU A 143 4.97 24.80 -10.95
N VAL A 144 5.45 24.59 -9.72
CA VAL A 144 5.11 25.45 -8.56
C VAL A 144 5.90 26.76 -8.60
N GLY A 145 7.16 26.73 -9.02
CA GLY A 145 8.00 27.93 -9.18
C GLY A 145 7.51 28.89 -10.26
N ASN A 146 6.69 28.42 -11.19
CA ASN A 146 6.20 29.22 -12.31
C ASN A 146 4.81 29.79 -12.06
N GLY A 147 4.68 31.12 -12.02
CA GLY A 147 3.41 31.82 -11.76
C GLY A 147 2.23 31.41 -12.66
N ARG A 148 2.48 30.98 -13.91
CA ARG A 148 1.41 30.54 -14.84
C ARG A 148 0.84 29.17 -14.48
N THR A 149 1.66 28.25 -13.98
CA THR A 149 1.27 26.87 -13.67
C THR A 149 1.06 26.63 -12.17
N ARG A 150 1.58 27.53 -11.31
CA ARG A 150 1.61 27.39 -9.86
C ARG A 150 0.28 26.99 -9.25
N ARG A 151 -0.81 27.64 -9.64
CA ARG A 151 -2.16 27.34 -9.10
C ARG A 151 -2.60 25.92 -9.43
N ARG A 152 -2.41 25.47 -10.68
CA ARG A 152 -2.75 24.11 -11.13
C ARG A 152 -1.86 23.07 -10.46
N ALA A 153 -0.57 23.37 -10.34
CA ALA A 153 0.40 22.48 -9.68
C ALA A 153 0.06 22.30 -8.20
N LEU A 154 -0.23 23.39 -7.48
CA LEU A 154 -0.66 23.36 -6.08
C LEU A 154 -2.02 22.67 -5.92
N PHE A 155 -2.94 22.84 -6.88
CA PHE A 155 -4.22 22.14 -6.87
C PHE A 155 -4.07 20.61 -6.87
N LEU A 156 -3.01 20.09 -7.50
CA LEU A 156 -2.70 18.65 -7.54
C LEU A 156 -1.81 18.23 -6.35
N ALA A 157 -0.79 19.02 -6.02
CA ALA A 157 0.18 18.68 -4.99
C ALA A 157 -0.43 18.70 -3.58
N ILE A 158 -1.32 19.66 -3.27
CA ILE A 158 -1.87 19.82 -1.92
C ILE A 158 -2.76 18.62 -1.52
N PRO A 159 -3.72 18.16 -2.32
CA PRO A 159 -4.50 16.96 -1.97
C PRO A 159 -3.62 15.73 -1.77
N ALA A 160 -2.60 15.52 -2.61
CA ALA A 160 -1.67 14.42 -2.45
C ALA A 160 -0.86 14.52 -1.14
N ALA A 161 -0.32 15.71 -0.84
CA ALA A 161 0.44 15.95 0.38
C ALA A 161 -0.42 15.81 1.64
N LEU A 162 -1.65 16.33 1.64
CA LEU A 162 -2.59 16.18 2.74
C LEU A 162 -3.01 14.73 2.93
N TYR A 163 -3.23 13.99 1.84
CA TYR A 163 -3.54 12.56 1.93
C TYR A 163 -2.36 11.78 2.53
N LEU A 164 -1.13 12.06 2.10
CA LEU A 164 0.07 11.45 2.68
C LEU A 164 0.18 11.76 4.17
N LEU A 165 -0.01 13.02 4.57
CA LEU A 165 0.03 13.47 5.97
C LEU A 165 -1.07 12.82 6.83
N LEU A 166 -2.29 12.67 6.31
CA LEU A 166 -3.34 11.96 7.04
C LEU A 166 -3.04 10.46 7.12
N SER A 167 -2.39 9.89 6.11
CA SER A 167 -1.96 8.49 6.13
C SER A 167 -0.92 8.24 7.22
N THR A 168 -0.01 9.19 7.52
CA THR A 168 0.99 9.04 8.60
C THR A 168 0.39 9.03 10.00
N GLN A 169 -0.87 9.43 10.18
CA GLN A 169 -1.57 9.34 11.46
C GLN A 169 -2.15 7.95 11.73
N SER A 170 -2.12 7.06 10.73
CA SER A 170 -2.62 5.69 10.88
C SER A 170 -1.55 4.80 11.51
N SER A 171 -1.91 4.09 12.59
CA SER A 171 -1.07 3.00 13.14
C SER A 171 -1.05 1.75 12.24
N LEU A 172 -1.92 1.71 11.22
CA LEU A 172 -2.01 0.61 10.26
C LEU A 172 -0.92 0.74 9.19
N ASN A 173 0.32 0.52 9.60
CA ASN A 173 1.51 0.59 8.76
C ASN A 173 1.74 -0.73 8.01
N ILE A 174 0.92 -0.94 6.97
CA ILE A 174 0.89 -2.17 6.18
C ILE A 174 0.68 -1.84 4.69
N GLY A 175 1.69 -2.05 3.86
CA GLY A 175 1.57 -1.99 2.40
C GLY A 175 1.45 -0.58 1.76
N TYR A 176 2.17 -0.39 0.65
CA TYR A 176 2.06 0.80 -0.21
C TYR A 176 0.64 1.06 -0.76
N ARG A 177 -0.23 0.06 -0.81
CA ARG A 177 -1.59 0.15 -1.38
C ARG A 177 -2.49 1.22 -0.71
N HIS A 178 -2.16 1.64 0.49
CA HIS A 178 -2.85 2.70 1.22
C HIS A 178 -2.58 4.08 0.62
N LEU A 179 -1.50 4.23 -0.15
CA LEU A 179 -1.10 5.46 -0.84
C LEU A 179 -1.61 5.56 -2.28
N LEU A 180 -2.20 4.50 -2.85
CA LEU A 180 -2.76 4.55 -4.21
C LEU A 180 -3.67 5.76 -4.48
N PRO A 181 -4.51 6.22 -3.54
CA PRO A 181 -5.41 7.34 -3.82
C PRO A 181 -4.71 8.69 -4.06
N MET A 182 -3.47 8.90 -3.60
CA MET A 182 -2.73 10.13 -3.92
C MET A 182 -2.05 10.09 -5.29
N LEU A 183 -1.78 8.90 -5.84
CA LEU A 183 -0.96 8.76 -7.05
C LEU A 183 -1.54 9.44 -8.30
N PRO A 184 -2.85 9.42 -8.58
CA PRO A 184 -3.39 10.12 -9.74
C PRO A 184 -3.04 11.61 -9.77
N PHE A 185 -3.05 12.27 -8.61
CA PHE A 185 -2.67 13.68 -8.51
C PHE A 185 -1.19 13.89 -8.86
N LEU A 186 -0.31 13.01 -8.39
CA LEU A 186 1.12 13.06 -8.67
C LEU A 186 1.42 12.81 -10.16
N TYR A 187 0.77 11.82 -10.77
CA TYR A 187 0.97 11.52 -12.19
C TYR A 187 0.41 12.61 -13.10
N VAL A 188 -0.75 13.19 -12.77
CA VAL A 188 -1.27 14.35 -13.50
C VAL A 188 -0.36 15.57 -13.32
N LEU A 189 0.20 15.77 -12.12
CA LEU A 189 1.19 16.84 -11.90
C LEU A 189 2.44 16.64 -12.76
N ILE A 190 2.99 15.42 -12.81
CA ILE A 190 4.12 15.06 -13.68
C ILE A 190 3.78 15.31 -15.15
N SER A 191 2.57 15.00 -15.59
CA SER A 191 2.14 15.19 -16.99
C SER A 191 2.20 16.66 -17.43
N GLY A 192 2.12 17.62 -16.51
CA GLY A 192 2.29 19.05 -16.78
C GLY A 192 3.67 19.42 -17.33
N LEU A 193 4.69 18.56 -17.15
CA LEU A 193 6.00 18.72 -17.78
C LEU A 193 5.92 18.58 -19.32
N ALA A 194 4.98 17.77 -19.83
CA ALA A 194 4.83 17.53 -21.27
C ALA A 194 4.26 18.75 -22.02
N GLU A 195 3.43 19.59 -21.38
CA GLU A 195 2.88 20.83 -21.95
C GLU A 195 4.01 21.74 -22.46
N ARG A 196 5.16 21.75 -21.80
CA ARG A 196 6.30 22.60 -22.19
C ARG A 196 7.22 21.97 -23.22
N LEU A 197 7.30 20.64 -23.26
CA LEU A 197 8.07 19.91 -24.27
C LEU A 197 7.40 19.95 -25.65
N THR A 198 6.08 20.19 -25.69
CA THR A 198 5.27 20.15 -26.92
C THR A 198 4.97 21.54 -27.52
N VAL A 199 5.01 22.62 -26.74
CA VAL A 199 4.65 23.96 -27.22
C VAL A 199 5.76 24.60 -28.09
N HIS A 200 5.40 24.89 -29.34
CA HIS A 200 6.20 25.26 -30.52
C HIS A 200 6.99 26.60 -30.50
N ARG A 201 7.70 26.95 -29.42
CA ARG A 201 8.59 28.14 -29.42
C ARG A 201 9.89 27.91 -28.68
N LEU A 202 10.57 26.81 -28.96
CA LEU A 202 11.88 26.56 -28.38
C LEU A 202 12.96 26.56 -29.48
N PRO A 203 14.13 27.21 -29.25
CA PRO A 203 15.22 27.29 -30.22
C PRO A 203 15.74 25.91 -30.64
N PHE A 204 16.46 25.85 -31.77
CA PHE A 204 16.95 24.62 -32.43
C PHE A 204 17.61 23.58 -31.49
N THR A 205 18.14 23.99 -30.35
CA THR A 205 18.64 23.14 -29.26
C THR A 205 17.59 22.18 -28.66
N VAL A 206 16.29 22.46 -28.79
CA VAL A 206 15.21 21.63 -28.22
C VAL A 206 14.75 20.50 -29.13
N TYR A 207 15.13 20.49 -30.41
CA TYR A 207 15.00 19.28 -31.25
C TYR A 207 15.76 18.08 -30.68
N ARG A 208 16.75 18.28 -29.81
CA ARG A 208 17.43 17.20 -29.08
C ARG A 208 16.55 16.55 -27.99
N PHE A 209 15.53 17.23 -27.49
CA PHE A 209 14.63 16.73 -26.45
C PHE A 209 13.36 16.07 -26.99
N GLN A 210 13.12 16.06 -28.31
CA GLN A 210 11.96 15.38 -28.90
C GLN A 210 11.96 13.87 -28.60
N PHE A 211 13.15 13.28 -28.46
CA PHE A 211 13.33 11.87 -28.09
C PHE A 211 13.33 11.64 -26.57
N LEU A 212 13.46 12.70 -25.76
CA LEU A 212 13.51 12.56 -24.30
C LEU A 212 12.19 12.03 -23.76
N LEU A 213 11.05 12.58 -24.18
CA LEU A 213 9.75 12.11 -23.67
C LEU A 213 9.48 10.64 -24.03
N PRO A 214 9.63 10.20 -25.30
CA PRO A 214 9.57 8.78 -25.64
C PRO A 214 10.56 7.90 -24.86
N LEU A 215 11.80 8.37 -24.65
CA LEU A 215 12.81 7.63 -23.90
C LEU A 215 12.43 7.48 -22.41
N LEU A 216 11.93 8.53 -21.77
CA LEU A 216 11.48 8.48 -20.38
C LEU A 216 10.26 7.57 -20.23
N LEU A 217 9.33 7.62 -21.19
CA LEU A 217 8.20 6.68 -21.24
C LEU A 217 8.69 5.23 -21.41
N LEU A 218 9.64 4.99 -22.33
CA LEU A 218 10.22 3.67 -22.54
C LEU A 218 10.94 3.17 -21.29
N ALA A 219 11.72 4.02 -20.60
CA ALA A 219 12.38 3.67 -19.34
C ALA A 219 11.36 3.34 -18.23
N HIS A 220 10.22 4.04 -18.20
CA HIS A 220 9.15 3.75 -17.25
C HIS A 220 8.46 2.41 -17.55
N VAL A 221 8.16 2.14 -18.83
CA VAL A 221 7.64 0.85 -19.29
C VAL A 221 8.62 -0.28 -19.01
N ALA A 222 9.92 -0.07 -19.28
CA ALA A 222 10.96 -1.05 -18.98
C ALA A 222 10.98 -1.41 -17.49
N THR A 223 10.77 -0.44 -16.58
CA THR A 223 10.66 -0.74 -15.15
C THR A 223 9.52 -1.74 -14.87
N ALA A 224 8.34 -1.53 -15.46
CA ALA A 224 7.20 -2.44 -15.28
C ALA A 224 7.43 -3.81 -15.93
N VAL A 225 8.06 -3.86 -17.11
CA VAL A 225 8.39 -5.11 -17.80
C VAL A 225 9.41 -5.91 -16.99
N THR A 226 10.46 -5.28 -16.47
CA THR A 226 11.54 -5.97 -15.74
C THR A 226 11.10 -6.62 -14.43
N ILE A 227 10.04 -6.11 -13.79
CA ILE A 227 9.51 -6.69 -12.55
C ILE A 227 8.36 -7.66 -12.81
N HIS A 228 7.87 -7.80 -14.04
CA HIS A 228 6.79 -8.74 -14.34
C HIS A 228 7.23 -10.18 -14.02
N PRO A 229 6.40 -11.01 -13.35
CA PRO A 229 5.04 -10.76 -12.86
C PRO A 229 4.94 -10.29 -11.38
N HIS A 230 6.04 -9.91 -10.73
CA HIS A 230 6.17 -9.64 -9.29
C HIS A 230 5.95 -8.17 -8.88
N TYR A 231 4.93 -7.51 -9.42
CA TYR A 231 4.70 -6.08 -9.19
C TYR A 231 4.58 -5.68 -7.72
N LEU A 232 4.01 -6.54 -6.88
CA LEU A 232 3.85 -6.26 -5.45
C LEU A 232 5.22 -6.12 -4.76
N SER A 233 6.13 -7.02 -5.10
CA SER A 233 7.48 -7.07 -4.57
C SER A 233 8.42 -6.04 -5.17
N PHE A 234 7.95 -5.15 -6.06
CA PHE A 234 8.79 -4.09 -6.61
C PHE A 234 9.39 -3.22 -5.51
N PHE A 235 10.71 -3.03 -5.55
CA PHE A 235 11.40 -1.94 -4.86
C PHE A 235 12.32 -1.28 -5.86
N ASN A 236 12.51 0.03 -5.74
CA ASN A 236 13.44 0.70 -6.63
C ASN A 236 14.88 0.31 -6.33
N ARG A 237 15.79 0.61 -7.27
CA ARG A 237 17.20 0.20 -7.17
C ARG A 237 17.94 0.81 -5.97
N ALA A 238 17.57 1.99 -5.51
CA ALA A 238 18.17 2.60 -4.31
C ALA A 238 17.76 1.89 -3.01
N ALA A 239 16.62 1.19 -3.02
CA ALA A 239 16.14 0.33 -1.95
C ALA A 239 16.69 -1.11 -2.02
N GLY A 240 17.65 -1.38 -2.91
CA GLY A 240 18.25 -2.71 -3.10
C GLY A 240 17.49 -3.63 -4.06
N GLY A 241 16.48 -3.11 -4.76
CA GLY A 241 15.68 -3.89 -5.70
C GLY A 241 14.72 -4.87 -5.01
N PRO A 242 13.88 -5.58 -5.78
CA PRO A 242 12.97 -6.58 -5.23
C PRO A 242 13.70 -7.71 -4.47
N GLU A 243 14.98 -7.94 -4.76
CA GLU A 243 15.80 -8.97 -4.14
C GLU A 243 16.11 -8.72 -2.66
N ASN A 244 16.21 -7.45 -2.25
CA ASN A 244 16.64 -7.04 -0.90
C ASN A 244 15.62 -6.14 -0.17
N GLY A 245 14.57 -5.70 -0.85
CA GLY A 245 13.58 -4.80 -0.26
C GLY A 245 12.88 -5.35 0.98
N TRP A 246 12.84 -6.67 1.15
CA TRP A 246 12.32 -7.34 2.35
C TRP A 246 13.08 -7.03 3.64
N ARG A 247 14.32 -6.53 3.54
CA ARG A 247 15.07 -6.03 4.69
C ARG A 247 14.57 -4.65 5.15
N LEU A 248 13.84 -3.93 4.29
CA LEU A 248 13.34 -2.57 4.53
C LEU A 248 11.84 -2.53 4.83
N LEU A 249 11.05 -3.34 4.13
CA LEU A 249 9.60 -3.47 4.29
C LEU A 249 9.18 -4.92 4.03
N ILE A 250 8.23 -5.43 4.78
CA ILE A 250 7.68 -6.80 4.64
C ILE A 250 6.16 -6.72 4.49
N ASP A 251 5.39 -7.75 4.88
CA ASP A 251 3.93 -7.78 4.79
C ASP A 251 3.39 -7.69 3.35
N SER A 252 2.20 -7.10 3.18
CA SER A 252 1.65 -6.64 1.90
C SER A 252 2.55 -5.77 1.05
N ASN A 253 3.66 -5.24 1.56
CA ASN A 253 4.61 -4.63 0.65
C ASN A 253 5.28 -5.65 -0.25
N ILE A 254 5.26 -6.95 0.04
CA ILE A 254 5.97 -7.95 -0.76
C ILE A 254 5.05 -9.04 -1.24
N ASP A 255 4.17 -9.51 -0.36
CA ASP A 255 3.35 -10.68 -0.60
C ASP A 255 1.99 -10.53 0.04
N TRP A 256 0.99 -11.12 -0.60
CA TRP A 256 -0.34 -11.31 -0.01
C TRP A 256 -0.83 -12.75 -0.24
N GLY A 257 0.11 -13.66 -0.51
CA GLY A 257 -0.05 -15.08 -0.73
C GLY A 257 0.11 -15.52 -2.19
N GLN A 258 0.49 -14.63 -3.10
CA GLN A 258 0.57 -14.97 -4.52
C GLN A 258 1.75 -15.88 -4.87
N ASP A 259 2.81 -15.87 -4.07
CA ASP A 259 4.01 -16.67 -4.34
C ASP A 259 3.87 -18.13 -3.88
N LEU A 260 2.75 -18.50 -3.23
CA LEU A 260 2.42 -19.90 -2.93
C LEU A 260 2.30 -20.76 -4.21
N LEU A 261 1.66 -20.22 -5.26
CA LEU A 261 1.59 -20.89 -6.57
C LEU A 261 2.97 -21.05 -7.21
N ARG A 262 3.87 -20.08 -6.98
CA ARG A 262 5.25 -20.15 -7.48
C ARG A 262 6.07 -21.16 -6.69
N LEU A 263 5.76 -21.36 -5.41
CA LEU A 263 6.39 -22.40 -4.59
C LEU A 263 6.04 -23.78 -5.14
N GLN A 264 4.78 -24.00 -5.51
CA GLN A 264 4.38 -25.24 -6.19
C GLN A 264 5.19 -25.48 -7.47
N GLN A 265 5.34 -24.46 -8.32
CA GLN A 265 6.13 -24.55 -9.56
C GLN A 265 7.59 -24.86 -9.26
N TRP A 266 8.18 -24.14 -8.31
CA TRP A 266 9.56 -24.35 -7.88
C TRP A 266 9.79 -25.77 -7.35
N MET A 267 8.86 -26.30 -6.54
CA MET A 267 8.93 -27.68 -6.05
C MET A 267 8.92 -28.70 -7.19
N ALA A 268 8.09 -28.49 -8.22
CA ALA A 268 8.04 -29.36 -9.39
C ALA A 268 9.31 -29.28 -10.24
N GLU A 269 9.89 -28.08 -10.40
CA GLU A 269 11.11 -27.86 -11.17
C GLU A 269 12.37 -28.45 -10.50
N HIS A 270 12.36 -28.57 -9.17
CA HIS A 270 13.48 -29.06 -8.37
C HIS A 270 13.28 -30.47 -7.82
N ASP A 271 12.24 -31.18 -8.27
CA ASP A 271 11.86 -32.53 -7.80
C ASP A 271 11.71 -32.62 -6.26
N VAL A 272 11.21 -31.54 -5.64
CA VAL A 272 11.00 -31.45 -4.19
C VAL A 272 9.59 -31.95 -3.84
N ALA A 273 9.52 -33.11 -3.21
CA ALA A 273 8.23 -33.74 -2.87
C ALA A 273 7.50 -33.04 -1.72
N GLN A 274 8.22 -32.44 -0.77
CA GLN A 274 7.66 -31.83 0.43
C GLN A 274 8.57 -30.72 0.96
N VAL A 275 7.98 -29.68 1.56
CA VAL A 275 8.71 -28.59 2.22
C VAL A 275 8.20 -28.34 3.65
N LYS A 276 9.05 -27.84 4.53
CA LYS A 276 8.64 -27.26 5.81
C LYS A 276 8.25 -25.79 5.58
N LEU A 277 6.97 -25.46 5.72
CA LEU A 277 6.39 -24.22 5.18
C LEU A 277 6.00 -23.23 6.28
N GLY A 278 6.68 -22.08 6.34
CA GLY A 278 6.34 -20.96 7.22
C GLY A 278 5.97 -19.73 6.40
N TRP A 279 4.71 -19.59 5.99
CA TRP A 279 4.36 -18.59 4.96
C TRP A 279 3.33 -17.54 5.38
N PHE A 280 3.21 -16.50 4.55
CA PHE A 280 2.30 -15.39 4.74
C PHE A 280 1.16 -15.41 3.71
N GLY A 281 -0.01 -15.87 4.12
CA GLY A 281 -1.21 -15.86 3.29
C GLY A 281 -2.34 -16.72 3.82
N THR A 282 -3.51 -16.59 3.18
CA THR A 282 -4.78 -17.16 3.68
C THR A 282 -5.22 -18.42 2.94
N ALA A 283 -4.53 -18.82 1.88
CA ALA A 283 -4.93 -19.98 1.11
C ALA A 283 -4.57 -21.29 1.83
N ASP A 284 -5.17 -22.41 1.45
CA ASP A 284 -4.72 -23.73 1.92
C ASP A 284 -3.67 -24.28 0.93
N PRO A 285 -2.41 -24.51 1.33
CA PRO A 285 -1.42 -25.09 0.42
C PRO A 285 -1.79 -26.47 -0.11
N ALA A 286 -2.53 -27.28 0.65
CA ALA A 286 -2.99 -28.60 0.20
C ALA A 286 -3.93 -28.51 -1.01
N TYR A 287 -4.75 -27.45 -1.10
CA TYR A 287 -5.62 -27.20 -2.25
C TYR A 287 -4.82 -27.06 -3.56
N TYR A 288 -3.58 -26.57 -3.48
CA TYR A 288 -2.68 -26.42 -4.63
C TYR A 288 -1.73 -27.60 -4.82
N GLY A 289 -1.93 -28.70 -4.10
CA GLY A 289 -1.06 -29.89 -4.19
C GLY A 289 0.32 -29.69 -3.56
N ILE A 290 0.48 -28.69 -2.68
CA ILE A 290 1.75 -28.44 -1.98
C ILE A 290 1.77 -29.32 -0.72
N ALA A 291 2.46 -30.45 -0.79
CA ALA A 291 2.75 -31.24 0.40
C ALA A 291 3.71 -30.45 1.30
N ASN A 292 3.30 -30.22 2.53
CA ASN A 292 4.08 -29.41 3.46
C ASN A 292 3.95 -29.89 4.91
N GLU A 293 4.99 -29.61 5.68
CA GLU A 293 4.96 -29.61 7.13
C GLU A 293 4.80 -28.17 7.61
N PRO A 294 3.69 -27.81 8.27
CA PRO A 294 3.46 -26.42 8.67
C PRO A 294 4.49 -25.95 9.71
N LEU A 295 5.01 -24.74 9.50
CA LEU A 295 5.84 -24.00 10.46
C LEU A 295 5.10 -22.74 10.93
N PRO A 296 5.57 -22.05 12.00
CA PRO A 296 4.99 -20.80 12.46
C PRO A 296 4.82 -19.74 11.34
N GLY A 297 3.59 -19.33 11.08
CA GLY A 297 3.26 -18.43 9.96
C GLY A 297 1.95 -17.69 10.19
N MET A 298 1.43 -16.97 9.19
CA MET A 298 0.24 -16.14 9.38
C MET A 298 -0.56 -15.94 8.09
N PRO A 299 -1.86 -15.57 8.15
CA PRO A 299 -2.68 -15.41 9.35
C PRO A 299 -3.53 -16.65 9.71
N ASN A 300 -3.54 -17.69 8.88
CA ASN A 300 -4.47 -18.81 9.03
C ASN A 300 -3.91 -19.97 9.85
N GLN A 301 -4.81 -20.81 10.36
CA GLN A 301 -4.45 -22.10 10.98
C GLN A 301 -4.04 -23.12 9.91
N PRO A 302 -3.15 -24.09 10.23
CA PRO A 302 -2.50 -24.29 11.53
C PRO A 302 -1.29 -23.38 11.78
N TYR A 303 -0.82 -22.63 10.79
CA TYR A 303 0.40 -21.81 10.87
C TYR A 303 0.40 -20.83 12.06
N TRP A 304 -0.75 -20.23 12.38
CA TRP A 304 -0.87 -19.27 13.48
C TRP A 304 -0.68 -19.90 14.87
N SER A 305 -1.19 -21.10 15.12
CA SER A 305 -1.07 -21.71 16.46
C SER A 305 0.36 -22.13 16.79
N LEU A 306 1.17 -22.43 15.77
CA LEU A 306 2.55 -22.89 15.92
C LEU A 306 3.49 -21.80 16.50
N TRP A 307 3.09 -20.53 16.53
CA TRP A 307 3.83 -19.49 17.27
C TRP A 307 3.90 -19.73 18.78
N SER A 308 2.99 -20.53 19.34
CA SER A 308 2.98 -20.89 20.77
C SER A 308 3.83 -22.12 21.11
N GLY A 309 4.30 -22.85 20.10
CA GLY A 309 5.13 -24.04 20.26
C GLY A 309 5.69 -24.43 18.90
N SER A 310 6.95 -24.07 18.66
CA SER A 310 7.62 -24.35 17.39
C SER A 310 7.76 -25.85 17.17
N PRO A 311 7.42 -26.38 15.98
CA PRO A 311 7.48 -27.80 15.67
C PRO A 311 8.89 -28.29 15.28
N PHE A 312 9.91 -27.44 15.41
CA PHE A 312 11.30 -27.73 15.06
C PHE A 312 12.25 -27.15 16.10
N ASN A 313 13.47 -27.69 16.15
CA ASN A 313 14.54 -27.13 16.98
C ASN A 313 15.03 -25.78 16.42
N GLU A 314 14.75 -24.69 17.14
CA GLU A 314 15.04 -23.32 16.68
C GLU A 314 16.54 -22.99 16.59
N ASP A 315 17.37 -23.64 17.41
CA ASP A 315 18.82 -23.44 17.45
C ASP A 315 19.58 -24.38 16.49
N ASN A 316 18.98 -25.53 16.16
CA ASN A 316 19.53 -26.54 15.26
C ASN A 316 18.42 -27.25 14.48
N PRO A 317 17.83 -26.60 13.45
CA PRO A 317 16.71 -27.15 12.69
C PRO A 317 17.04 -28.51 12.09
N GLU A 318 16.10 -29.45 12.12
CA GLU A 318 16.33 -30.79 11.59
C GLU A 318 16.47 -30.74 10.06
N PRO A 319 17.23 -31.66 9.44
CA PRO A 319 17.40 -31.69 8.00
C PRO A 319 16.09 -31.63 7.22
N GLY A 320 16.10 -30.91 6.10
CA GLY A 320 14.96 -30.70 5.24
C GLY A 320 14.99 -29.39 4.47
N ILE A 321 14.01 -29.21 3.59
CA ILE A 321 13.85 -28.00 2.79
C ILE A 321 12.83 -27.10 3.47
N TYR A 322 13.28 -25.93 3.93
CA TYR A 322 12.46 -24.93 4.58
C TYR A 322 12.08 -23.84 3.58
N ALA A 323 10.78 -23.62 3.40
CA ALA A 323 10.22 -22.53 2.61
C ALA A 323 9.59 -21.51 3.56
N ILE A 324 10.28 -20.40 3.83
CA ILE A 324 9.87 -19.42 4.83
C ILE A 324 9.62 -18.07 4.15
N SER A 325 8.40 -17.55 4.27
CA SER A 325 8.12 -16.20 3.77
C SER A 325 8.87 -15.15 4.57
N VAL A 326 9.37 -14.10 3.92
CA VAL A 326 10.09 -13.00 4.57
C VAL A 326 9.27 -12.35 5.69
N SER A 327 7.95 -12.32 5.57
CA SER A 327 7.05 -11.82 6.61
C SER A 327 7.01 -12.73 7.84
N SER A 328 6.97 -14.05 7.64
CA SER A 328 7.06 -15.03 8.73
C SER A 328 8.47 -15.09 9.33
N LEU A 329 9.51 -14.99 8.48
CA LEU A 329 10.90 -14.95 8.89
C LEU A 329 11.19 -13.81 9.87
N TRP A 330 10.50 -12.68 9.74
CA TRP A 330 10.59 -11.54 10.66
C TRP A 330 9.58 -11.60 11.82
N GLU A 331 8.83 -12.69 11.93
CA GLU A 331 7.94 -13.00 13.05
C GLU A 331 6.97 -11.86 13.37
N ILE A 332 6.42 -11.19 12.34
CA ILE A 332 5.51 -10.03 12.47
C ILE A 332 4.44 -10.20 13.57
N PRO A 333 3.77 -11.37 13.70
CA PRO A 333 2.79 -11.60 14.75
C PRO A 333 3.29 -11.45 16.18
N ARG A 334 4.58 -11.70 16.40
CA ARG A 334 5.17 -11.77 17.74
C ARG A 334 5.60 -10.40 18.23
N PRO A 335 5.44 -10.10 19.53
CA PRO A 335 6.02 -8.92 20.14
C PRO A 335 7.55 -8.87 19.97
N VAL A 336 8.15 -7.68 19.88
CA VAL A 336 9.61 -7.47 19.69
C VAL A 336 10.50 -8.33 20.60
N GLY A 337 10.17 -8.46 21.89
CA GLY A 337 10.96 -9.27 22.85
C GLY A 337 10.81 -10.79 22.71
N GLN A 338 10.04 -11.23 21.71
CA GLN A 338 9.65 -12.62 21.51
C GLN A 338 9.98 -13.11 20.08
N LYS A 339 10.70 -12.32 19.28
CA LYS A 339 11.05 -12.66 17.90
C LYS A 339 12.33 -13.50 17.83
N TYR A 340 12.26 -14.78 18.17
CA TYR A 340 13.42 -15.70 18.23
C TYR A 340 13.25 -17.03 17.48
N VAL A 341 12.03 -17.36 17.02
CA VAL A 341 11.70 -18.66 16.40
C VAL A 341 12.54 -18.94 15.16
N TYR A 342 12.72 -17.94 14.28
CA TYR A 342 13.44 -18.10 13.02
C TYR A 342 14.84 -17.47 13.05
N HIS A 343 15.45 -17.32 14.23
CA HIS A 343 16.75 -16.65 14.36
C HIS A 343 17.86 -17.36 13.58
N TRP A 344 17.88 -18.70 13.57
CA TRP A 344 18.84 -19.50 12.82
C TRP A 344 18.78 -19.21 11.31
N PHE A 345 17.57 -19.13 10.74
CA PHE A 345 17.36 -18.79 9.33
C PHE A 345 17.70 -17.34 9.01
N ARG A 346 17.47 -16.40 9.94
CA ARG A 346 17.87 -14.99 9.78
C ARG A 346 19.39 -14.78 9.79
N ALA A 347 20.14 -15.70 10.41
CA ALA A 347 21.59 -15.59 10.56
C ALA A 347 22.38 -16.06 9.32
N ARG A 348 21.73 -16.68 8.33
CA ARG A 348 22.35 -17.14 7.08
C ARG A 348 21.63 -16.62 5.85
N GLU A 349 22.34 -16.59 4.72
CA GLU A 349 21.71 -16.34 3.42
C GLU A 349 20.90 -17.59 2.99
N PRO A 350 19.78 -17.38 2.28
CA PRO A 350 18.98 -18.47 1.74
C PRO A 350 19.68 -19.13 0.54
N ASP A 351 19.41 -20.43 0.34
CA ASP A 351 19.97 -21.22 -0.76
C ASP A 351 19.27 -20.92 -2.09
N ASP A 352 17.98 -20.59 -2.03
CA ASP A 352 17.20 -20.13 -3.17
C ASP A 352 16.05 -19.22 -2.74
N ARG A 353 15.27 -18.73 -3.71
CA ARG A 353 14.08 -17.91 -3.47
C ARG A 353 12.97 -18.26 -4.45
N VAL A 354 11.74 -18.21 -3.95
CA VAL A 354 10.53 -18.28 -4.76
C VAL A 354 9.93 -16.89 -4.85
N GLY A 355 9.93 -16.35 -6.08
CA GLY A 355 9.60 -14.96 -6.32
C GLY A 355 10.52 -14.03 -5.54
N TYR A 356 9.93 -13.19 -4.69
CA TYR A 356 10.68 -12.30 -3.79
C TYR A 356 10.19 -12.36 -2.35
N SER A 357 9.26 -13.26 -2.05
CA SER A 357 8.64 -13.35 -0.73
C SER A 357 8.96 -14.61 0.04
N ILE A 358 9.29 -15.74 -0.60
CA ILE A 358 9.57 -17.00 0.08
C ILE A 358 11.05 -17.34 -0.12
N LEU A 359 11.76 -17.52 0.98
CA LEU A 359 13.15 -17.91 1.00
C LEU A 359 13.25 -19.42 1.22
N ILE A 360 14.14 -20.06 0.46
CA ILE A 360 14.39 -21.50 0.54
C ILE A 360 15.69 -21.73 1.31
N TYR A 361 15.64 -22.63 2.28
CA TYR A 361 16.81 -23.09 3.01
C TYR A 361 16.90 -24.61 2.92
N ASP A 362 18.00 -25.11 2.39
CA ASP A 362 18.35 -26.54 2.37
C ASP A 362 19.23 -26.84 3.58
N VAL A 363 18.68 -27.60 4.53
CA VAL A 363 19.36 -28.01 5.76
C VAL A 363 19.76 -29.48 5.58
N ARG A 364 21.06 -29.75 5.45
CA ARG A 364 21.56 -31.08 5.07
C ARG A 364 22.07 -31.91 6.26
N GLU A 365 22.56 -31.28 7.32
CA GLU A 365 23.09 -31.93 8.54
C GLU A 365 22.89 -31.04 9.77
#